data_AF-C3ZYM8-F1
#
_entry.id   AF-C3ZYM8-F1
#
_cell.length_a   1.000
_cell.length_b   1.000
_cell.length_c   1.000
_cell.angle_alpha   90.00
_cell.angle_beta   90.00
_cell.angle_gamma   90.00
#
_symmetry.space_group_name_H-M   'P 1'
#
loop_
_entity.id
_entity.type
_entity.pdbx_description
1 polymer ?
#
loop_
_entity_poly.entity_id
_entity_poly.type
_entity_poly.pdbx_seq_one_letter_code
_entity_poly.pdbx_strand_id
1 'polypeptide(L)' 'AHPPTTVMVTAAVEALKDRTGSSLSAIKKYIAGNYKFDVEKKAHFIKRALKTLAEKGTLLQVKGTGASGSFKIN' A
#
# COMPACT_ATOMS: atom_id res chain seq x y z
N ALA A 1 6.77 -11.52 -14.10
CA ALA A 1 6.90 -11.79 -12.65
C ALA A 1 6.53 -10.52 -11.89
N HIS A 2 5.92 -10.62 -10.71
CA HIS A 2 5.63 -9.44 -9.87
C HIS A 2 6.67 -9.32 -8.75
N PRO A 3 7.09 -8.10 -8.37
CA PRO A 3 7.99 -7.90 -7.22
C PRO A 3 7.27 -8.21 -5.89
N PRO A 4 7.99 -8.17 -4.76
CA PRO A 4 7.40 -8.36 -3.43
C PRO A 4 6.27 -7.37 -3.14
N THR A 5 5.28 -7.78 -2.34
CA THR A 5 4.11 -6.93 -2.01
C THR A 5 4.51 -5.62 -1.34
N THR A 6 5.57 -5.62 -0.52
CA THR A 6 6.11 -4.39 0.07
C THR A 6 6.57 -3.40 -0.99
N VAL A 7 7.32 -3.86 -1.99
CA VAL A 7 7.82 -3.01 -3.09
C VAL A 7 6.64 -2.48 -3.93
N MET A 8 5.65 -3.34 -4.23
CA MET A 8 4.45 -2.91 -4.97
C MET A 8 3.65 -1.85 -4.21
N VAL A 9 3.53 -1.98 -2.89
CA VAL A 9 2.83 -1.00 -2.03
C VAL A 9 3.59 0.31 -1.99
N THR A 10 4.91 0.30 -1.77
CA THR A 10 5.73 1.52 -1.77
C THR A 10 5.63 2.24 -3.11
N ALA A 11 5.82 1.52 -4.22
CA ALA A 11 5.70 2.08 -5.57
C ALA A 11 4.30 2.64 -5.84
N ALA A 12 3.24 1.99 -5.35
CA ALA A 12 1.88 2.51 -5.47
C ALA A 12 1.69 3.82 -4.70
N VAL A 13 2.21 3.93 -3.48
CA VAL A 13 2.11 5.15 -2.66
C VAL A 13 2.92 6.29 -3.29
N GLU A 14 4.11 6.00 -3.82
CA GLU A 14 4.94 6.99 -4.53
C GLU A 14 4.29 7.46 -5.83
N ALA A 15 3.67 6.55 -6.58
CA ALA A 15 3.00 6.87 -7.84
C ALA A 15 1.70 7.66 -7.62
N LEU A 16 0.91 7.29 -6.62
CA LEU A 16 -0.34 7.98 -6.28
C LEU A 16 -0.10 9.37 -5.70
N LYS A 17 1.02 9.57 -4.98
CA LYS A 17 1.51 10.87 -4.49
C LYS A 17 0.43 11.75 -3.85
N ASP A 18 -0.52 11.11 -3.16
CA ASP A 18 -1.72 11.77 -2.64
C ASP A 18 -1.35 12.66 -1.45
N ARG A 19 -1.75 13.94 -1.51
CA ARG A 19 -1.46 14.94 -0.47
C ARG A 19 -1.98 14.52 0.91
N THR A 20 -3.04 13.73 0.95
CA THR A 20 -3.67 13.24 2.19
C THR A 20 -3.27 11.81 2.55
N GLY A 21 -2.38 11.21 1.77
CA GLY A 21 -2.01 9.80 1.87
C GLY A 21 -2.88 8.91 0.98
N SER A 22 -2.28 7.83 0.48
CA SER A 22 -2.94 6.85 -0.37
C SER A 22 -3.74 5.86 0.48
N SER A 23 -5.02 5.70 0.17
CA SER A 23 -5.87 4.71 0.83
C SER A 23 -5.55 3.29 0.36
N LEU A 24 -5.90 2.30 1.18
CA LEU A 24 -5.75 0.88 0.83
C LEU A 24 -6.46 0.52 -0.50
N SER A 25 -7.63 1.11 -0.75
CA SER A 25 -8.37 0.91 -2.01
C SER A 25 -7.64 1.49 -3.22
N ALA A 26 -7.03 2.67 -3.08
CA ALA A 26 -6.23 3.28 -4.16
C ALA A 26 -4.98 2.44 -4.47
N ILE A 27 -4.27 1.99 -3.42
CA ILE A 27 -3.10 1.11 -3.54
C ILE A 27 -3.49 -0.20 -4.24
N LYS A 28 -4.61 -0.82 -3.85
CA LYS A 28 -5.13 -2.01 -4.54
C LYS A 28 -5.41 -1.76 -6.02
N LYS A 29 -6.09 -0.67 -6.36
CA LYS A 29 -6.37 -0.33 -7.76
C LYS A 29 -5.09 -0.18 -8.58
N TYR A 30 -4.09 0.52 -8.02
CA TYR A 30 -2.80 0.68 -8.68
C TYR A 30 -2.11 -0.66 -8.90
N ILE A 31 -2.05 -1.51 -7.86
CA ILE A 31 -1.38 -2.81 -7.95
C ILE A 31 -2.08 -3.73 -8.95
N ALA A 32 -3.41 -3.76 -8.96
CA ALA A 32 -4.17 -4.58 -9.91
C ALA A 32 -4.00 -4.13 -11.36
N GLY A 33 -3.82 -2.82 -11.61
CA GLY A 33 -3.62 -2.27 -12.95
C GLY A 33 -2.18 -2.31 -13.45
N ASN A 34 -1.20 -2.15 -12.55
CA ASN A 34 0.23 -2.12 -12.92
C ASN A 34 0.92 -3.48 -12.83
N TYR A 35 0.46 -4.35 -11.94
CA TYR A 35 1.07 -5.66 -11.72
C TYR A 35 0.03 -6.76 -11.95
N LYS A 36 0.47 -7.89 -12.54
CA LYS A 36 -0.32 -9.13 -12.56
C LYS A 36 -0.40 -9.73 -11.15
N PHE A 37 -1.08 -9.06 -10.24
CA PHE A 37 -1.23 -9.42 -8.83
C PHE A 37 -2.71 -9.43 -8.45
N ASP A 38 -3.20 -10.60 -8.04
CA ASP A 38 -4.56 -10.78 -7.55
C ASP A 38 -4.78 -10.09 -6.20
N VAL A 39 -5.15 -8.81 -6.24
CA VAL A 39 -5.40 -8.00 -5.04
C VAL A 39 -6.58 -8.51 -4.20
N GLU A 40 -7.50 -9.27 -4.78
CA GLU A 40 -8.62 -9.89 -4.06
C GLU A 40 -8.15 -11.11 -3.26
N LYS A 41 -7.51 -12.09 -3.91
CA LYS A 41 -7.00 -13.29 -3.24
C LYS A 41 -5.86 -12.98 -2.27
N LYS A 42 -5.01 -12.00 -2.61
CA LYS A 42 -3.82 -11.63 -1.84
C LYS A 42 -4.00 -10.33 -1.03
N ALA A 43 -5.24 -9.92 -0.76
CA ALA A 43 -5.55 -8.72 0.03
C ALA A 43 -4.89 -8.71 1.41
N HIS A 44 -4.75 -9.89 2.03
CA HIS A 44 -4.12 -10.06 3.34
C HIS A 44 -2.61 -9.75 3.30
N PHE A 45 -1.91 -10.08 2.21
CA PHE A 45 -0.52 -9.69 2.02
C PHE A 45 -0.36 -8.17 1.92
N ILE A 46 -1.28 -7.48 1.25
CA ILE A 46 -1.24 -6.01 1.13
C ILE A 46 -1.45 -5.37 2.51
N LYS A 47 -2.45 -5.83 3.27
CA LYS A 47 -2.69 -5.34 4.65
C LYS A 47 -1.48 -5.55 5.55
N ARG A 48 -0.86 -6.73 5.45
CA ARG A 48 0.33 -7.07 6.25
C ARG A 48 1.53 -6.23 5.83
N ALA A 49 1.75 -6.03 4.54
CA ALA A 49 2.81 -5.16 4.01
C ALA A 49 2.63 -3.71 4.47
N LEU A 50 1.41 -3.17 4.43
CA LEU A 50 1.10 -1.82 4.94
C LEU A 50 1.44 -1.69 6.41
N LYS A 51 1.02 -2.66 7.24
CA LYS A 51 1.33 -2.67 8.67
C LYS A 51 2.84 -2.73 8.92
N THR A 52 3.55 -3.65 8.26
CA THR A 52 5.00 -3.79 8.40
C THR A 52 5.77 -2.57 7.91
N LEU A 53 5.34 -1.93 6.81
CA LEU A 53 5.99 -0.71 6.30
C LEU A 53 5.72 0.49 7.21
N ALA A 54 4.55 0.56 7.85
CA ALA A 54 4.24 1.54 8.87
C ALA A 54 5.06 1.32 10.14
N GLU A 55 5.17 0.08 10.61
CA GLU A 55 6.01 -0.31 11.75
C GLU A 55 7.50 -0.04 11.49
N LYS A 56 7.96 -0.22 10.24
CA LYS A 56 9.33 0.13 9.81
C LYS A 56 9.57 1.64 9.65
N GLY A 57 8.52 2.46 9.69
CA GLY A 57 8.64 3.91 9.45
C GLY A 57 8.87 4.31 7.98
N THR A 58 8.78 3.36 7.03
CA THR A 58 8.87 3.66 5.59
C THR A 58 7.60 4.33 5.08
N LEU A 59 6.46 3.95 5.65
CA LEU A 59 5.19 4.60 5.39
C LEU A 59 4.69 5.28 6.66
N LEU A 60 4.19 6.49 6.52
CA LEU A 60 3.53 7.21 7.59
C LEU A 60 2.01 7.02 7.45
N GLN A 61 1.38 6.51 8.50
CA GLN A 61 -0.08 6.45 8.58
C GLN A 61 -0.62 7.85 8.87
N VAL A 62 -1.26 8.47 7.88
CA VAL A 62 -1.78 9.85 7.95
C VAL A 62 -3.14 9.88 8.64
N LYS A 63 -3.98 8.90 8.36
CA LYS A 63 -5.35 8.81 8.87
C LYS A 63 -5.73 7.37 9.18
N GLY A 64 -6.65 7.21 10.14
CA GLY A 64 -7.16 5.92 10.58
C GLY A 64 -6.25 5.21 11.58
N THR A 65 -6.64 4.00 11.98
CA THR A 65 -5.94 3.21 13.00
C THR A 65 -5.67 1.81 12.44
N GLY A 66 -4.40 1.38 12.47
CA GLY A 66 -4.00 0.05 11.98
C GLY A 66 -4.02 -0.05 10.44
N ALA A 67 -4.42 -1.18 9.88
CA ALA A 67 -4.43 -1.39 8.41
C ALA A 67 -5.54 -0.61 7.67
N SER A 68 -6.45 0.03 8.42
CA SER A 68 -7.55 0.82 7.91
C SER A 68 -7.16 2.29 7.98
N GLY A 69 -6.68 2.84 6.87
CA GLY A 69 -6.13 4.18 6.87
C GLY A 69 -5.60 4.66 5.53
N SER A 70 -5.05 5.88 5.58
CA SER A 70 -4.32 6.51 4.47
C SER A 70 -2.83 6.50 4.80
N PHE A 71 -2.02 6.09 3.84
CA PHE A 71 -0.58 5.90 4.01
C PHE A 71 0.19 6.80 3.05
N LYS A 72 1.21 7.49 3.57
CA LYS A 72 2.10 8.39 2.83
C LYS A 72 3.53 7.83 2.91
N ILE A 73 4.37 8.14 1.92
CA ILE A 73 5.82 7.94 2.05
C ILE A 73 6.34 8.88 3.15
N ASN A 74 7.05 8.35 4.15
CA ASN A 74 7.65 9.21 5.18
C ASN A 74 8.80 10.04 4.58
#